data_AF-A0A524GUH4-F1
#
_entry.id   AF-A0A524GUH4-F1
#
_cell.length_a   1.000
_cell.length_b   1.000
_cell.length_c   1.000
_cell.angle_alpha   90.00
_cell.angle_beta   90.00
_cell.angle_gamma   90.00
#
_symmetry.space_group_name_H-M   'P 1'
#
loop_
_entity.id
_entity.type
_entity.pdbx_description
1 polymer ?
#
loop_
_entity_poly.entity_id
_entity_poly.type
_entity_poly.pdbx_seq_one_letter_code
_entity_poly.pdbx_strand_id
1 'polypeptide(L)'
;MDSGGKFLTFTSIIILAVILQGVLVIAEQRETPEKAAVEFARAYFWLDTSMADRLCKQLGPNETDNAVAGYLQRVDQEARSLGYALDYMKQELYQVETRVSLKEADKAQVRLTATRKRAINPVFGAVAEVFALTQAHRVETTIDLVREDDRWKVCGHPFALTES
;
A
#
# COMPACT_ATOMS: atom_id res chain seq x y z
N MET A 1 -53.30 -12.71 8.58
CA MET A 1 -52.73 -11.35 8.64
C MET A 1 -51.33 -11.48 9.25
N ASP A 2 -50.33 -11.89 8.45
CA ASP A 2 -48.97 -12.27 8.89
C ASP A 2 -47.88 -11.56 8.05
N SER A 3 -48.25 -10.48 7.36
CA SER A 3 -47.37 -9.75 6.43
C SER A 3 -46.67 -8.56 7.09
N GLY A 4 -47.30 -7.93 8.10
CA GLY A 4 -46.77 -6.74 8.77
C GLY A 4 -45.53 -7.01 9.63
N GLY A 5 -45.48 -8.16 10.31
CA GLY A 5 -44.33 -8.54 11.14
C GLY A 5 -43.07 -8.80 10.30
N LYS A 6 -43.22 -9.50 9.17
CA LYS A 6 -42.10 -9.79 8.26
C LYS A 6 -41.56 -8.51 7.62
N PHE A 7 -42.43 -7.59 7.18
CA PHE A 7 -42.02 -6.30 6.63
C PHE A 7 -41.26 -5.44 7.66
N LEU A 8 -41.69 -5.40 8.91
CA LEU A 8 -40.98 -4.71 9.99
C LEU A 8 -39.60 -5.34 10.27
N THR A 9 -39.50 -6.67 10.26
CA THR A 9 -38.22 -7.36 10.44
C THR A 9 -37.23 -7.06 9.30
N PHE A 10 -37.68 -7.10 8.04
CA PHE A 10 -36.82 -6.76 6.89
C PHE A 10 -36.37 -5.30 6.92
N THR A 11 -37.29 -4.38 7.24
CA THR A 11 -36.96 -2.95 7.33
C THR A 11 -35.94 -2.67 8.44
N SER A 12 -36.10 -3.32 9.60
CA SER A 12 -35.15 -3.22 10.72
C SER A 12 -33.75 -3.72 10.35
N ILE A 13 -33.65 -4.88 9.67
CA ILE A 13 -32.37 -5.44 9.23
C ILE A 13 -31.66 -4.50 8.24
N ILE A 14 -32.41 -3.91 7.30
CA ILE A 14 -31.84 -2.97 6.32
C ILE A 14 -31.31 -1.72 7.02
N ILE A 15 -32.06 -1.14 7.96
CA ILE A 15 -31.61 0.02 8.72
C ILE A 15 -30.34 -0.31 9.52
N LEU A 16 -30.31 -1.48 10.18
CA LEU A 16 -29.13 -1.93 10.91
C LEU A 16 -27.92 -2.09 9.99
N ALA A 17 -28.09 -2.67 8.81
CA ALA A 17 -27.02 -2.83 7.83
C ALA A 17 -26.47 -1.48 7.36
N VAL A 18 -27.33 -0.49 7.10
CA VAL A 18 -26.91 0.87 6.70
C VAL A 18 -26.14 1.57 7.83
N ILE A 19 -26.61 1.45 9.07
CA ILE A 19 -25.90 2.01 10.24
C ILE A 19 -24.53 1.35 10.39
N LEU A 20 -24.47 0.02 10.29
CA LEU A 20 -23.22 -0.75 10.38
C LEU A 20 -22.22 -0.32 9.29
N GLN A 21 -22.69 -0.17 8.05
CA GLN A 21 -21.87 0.33 6.94
C GLN A 21 -21.31 1.72 7.24
N GLY A 22 -22.14 2.64 7.75
CA GLY A 22 -21.68 3.98 8.12
C GLY A 22 -20.58 3.98 9.18
N VAL A 23 -20.73 3.17 10.24
CA VAL A 23 -19.72 3.05 11.31
C VAL A 23 -18.42 2.45 10.78
N LEU A 24 -18.49 1.41 9.94
CA LEU A 24 -17.32 0.77 9.34
C LEU A 24 -16.54 1.73 8.44
N VAL A 25 -17.22 2.54 7.63
CA VAL A 25 -16.59 3.55 6.77
C VAL A 25 -15.82 4.58 7.62
N ILE A 26 -16.41 5.07 8.72
CA ILE A 26 -15.75 6.02 9.62
C ILE A 26 -14.51 5.38 10.28
N ALA A 27 -14.61 4.12 10.68
CA ALA A 27 -13.47 3.39 11.23
C ALA A 27 -12.35 3.23 10.19
N GLU A 28 -12.70 2.94 8.93
CA GLU A 28 -11.76 2.80 7.81
C GLU A 28 -11.10 4.13 7.41
N GLN A 29 -11.77 5.25 7.63
CA GLN A 29 -11.21 6.58 7.43
C GLN A 29 -10.19 6.99 8.51
N ARG A 30 -10.08 6.26 9.63
CA ARG A 30 -9.08 6.58 10.65
C ARG A 30 -7.68 6.39 10.09
N GLU A 31 -6.86 7.43 10.30
CA GLU A 31 -5.48 7.47 9.88
C GLU A 31 -4.61 6.73 10.91
N THR A 32 -4.09 5.57 10.53
CA THR A 32 -3.26 4.70 11.39
C THR A 32 -1.87 4.51 10.77
N PRO A 33 -0.83 4.25 11.58
CA PRO A 33 0.52 4.04 11.05
C PRO A 33 0.59 2.78 10.15
N GLU A 34 -0.22 1.76 10.42
CA GLU A 34 -0.32 0.55 9.60
C GLU A 34 -0.83 0.86 8.20
N LYS A 35 -1.94 1.61 8.13
CA LYS A 35 -2.55 2.01 6.86
C LYS A 35 -1.57 2.82 6.02
N ALA A 36 -0.88 3.77 6.65
CA ALA A 36 0.14 4.58 5.99
C ALA A 36 1.30 3.75 5.44
N ALA A 37 1.83 2.81 6.23
CA ALA A 37 2.90 1.92 5.81
C ALA A 37 2.47 1.02 4.64
N VAL A 38 1.25 0.49 4.67
CA VAL A 38 0.71 -0.36 3.60
C VAL A 38 0.46 0.44 2.32
N GLU A 39 -0.15 1.62 2.40
CA GLU A 39 -0.39 2.47 1.23
C GLU A 39 0.92 2.90 0.57
N PHE A 40 1.90 3.34 1.36
CA PHE A 40 3.23 3.65 0.86
C PHE A 40 3.88 2.44 0.18
N ALA A 41 3.87 1.27 0.83
CA ALA A 41 4.47 0.06 0.26
C ALA A 41 3.78 -0.35 -1.05
N ARG A 42 2.44 -0.30 -1.11
CA ARG A 42 1.69 -0.60 -2.33
C ARG A 42 2.07 0.36 -3.46
N ALA A 43 2.08 1.67 -3.21
CA ALA A 43 2.48 2.67 -4.21
C ALA A 43 3.94 2.47 -4.65
N TYR A 44 4.85 2.18 -3.72
CA TYR A 44 6.27 1.89 -3.99
C TYR A 44 6.46 0.71 -4.95
N PHE A 45 5.83 -0.44 -4.66
CA PHE A 45 5.95 -1.63 -5.51
C PHE A 45 5.17 -1.51 -6.82
N TRP A 46 4.14 -0.69 -6.85
CA TRP A 46 3.40 -0.37 -8.07
C TRP A 46 4.07 0.69 -8.95
N LEU A 47 5.20 1.26 -8.49
CA LEU A 47 5.93 2.34 -9.18
C LEU A 47 5.04 3.58 -9.41
N ASP A 48 4.19 3.89 -8.43
CA ASP A 48 3.24 5.00 -8.48
C ASP A 48 3.81 6.25 -7.78
N THR A 49 3.76 7.40 -8.45
CA THR A 49 4.28 8.67 -7.93
C THR A 49 3.59 9.12 -6.64
N SER A 50 2.36 8.67 -6.39
CA SER A 50 1.62 8.93 -5.14
C SER A 50 2.32 8.38 -3.88
N MET A 51 3.36 7.54 -4.01
CA MET A 51 4.20 7.16 -2.87
C MET A 51 4.81 8.40 -2.18
N ALA A 52 5.06 9.48 -2.93
CA ALA A 52 5.54 10.77 -2.42
C ALA A 52 4.59 11.36 -1.38
N ASP A 53 3.27 11.17 -1.55
CA ASP A 53 2.27 11.68 -0.62
C ASP A 53 2.42 11.09 0.78
N ARG A 54 3.01 9.89 0.89
CA ARG A 54 3.22 9.20 2.16
C ARG A 54 4.60 9.45 2.74
N LEU A 55 5.50 10.17 2.08
CA LEU A 55 6.84 10.48 2.61
C LEU A 55 6.82 11.70 3.53
N CYS A 56 7.73 11.72 4.51
CA CYS A 56 7.92 12.83 5.45
C CYS A 56 8.53 14.05 4.77
N LYS A 57 8.19 15.25 5.26
CA LYS A 57 8.73 16.51 4.73
C LYS A 57 10.24 16.66 4.92
N GLN A 58 10.85 15.93 5.85
CA GLN A 58 12.31 15.89 6.00
C GLN A 58 13.03 15.36 4.76
N LEU A 59 12.34 14.58 3.92
CA LEU A 59 12.84 14.21 2.60
C LEU A 59 12.62 15.33 1.58
N GLY A 60 12.13 16.51 1.98
CA GLY A 60 12.06 17.79 1.24
C GLY A 60 11.15 17.81 -0.02
N PRO A 61 10.38 18.87 -0.29
CA PRO A 61 9.61 18.98 -1.55
C PRO A 61 10.49 19.00 -2.82
N ASN A 62 11.79 19.28 -2.69
CA ASN A 62 12.78 19.16 -3.77
C ASN A 62 13.63 17.89 -3.69
N GLU A 63 13.65 17.16 -2.57
CA GLU A 63 14.45 15.93 -2.44
C GLU A 63 13.56 14.69 -2.58
N THR A 64 12.28 14.76 -2.22
CA THR A 64 11.32 13.65 -2.22
C THR A 64 10.85 13.38 -3.65
N ASP A 65 10.41 14.43 -4.35
CA ASP A 65 10.02 14.32 -5.76
C ASP A 65 11.24 13.94 -6.61
N ASN A 66 12.43 14.45 -6.27
CA ASN A 66 13.68 14.04 -6.93
C ASN A 66 14.08 12.60 -6.57
N ALA A 67 13.85 12.13 -5.34
CA ALA A 67 14.14 10.76 -4.92
C ALA A 67 13.19 9.76 -5.59
N VAL A 68 11.89 10.07 -5.63
CA VAL A 68 10.87 9.26 -6.31
C VAL A 68 11.14 9.27 -7.82
N ALA A 69 11.31 10.44 -8.45
CA ALA A 69 11.61 10.52 -9.88
C ALA A 69 12.94 9.83 -10.22
N GLY A 70 13.98 10.03 -9.41
CA GLY A 70 15.27 9.37 -9.57
C GLY A 70 15.17 7.85 -9.43
N TYR A 71 14.42 7.36 -8.44
CA TYR A 71 14.13 5.94 -8.29
C TYR A 71 13.39 5.37 -9.50
N LEU A 72 12.29 6.00 -9.92
CA LEU A 72 11.51 5.56 -11.09
C LEU A 72 12.36 5.58 -12.37
N GLN A 73 13.24 6.56 -12.53
CA GLN A 73 14.18 6.61 -13.65
C GLN A 73 15.20 5.46 -13.60
N ARG A 74 15.74 5.12 -12.43
CA ARG A 74 16.64 3.96 -12.28
C ARG A 74 15.92 2.66 -12.65
N VAL A 75 14.70 2.47 -12.15
CA VAL A 75 13.89 1.27 -12.47
C VAL A 75 13.54 1.21 -13.97
N ASP A 76 13.25 2.35 -14.61
CA ASP A 76 13.02 2.40 -16.07
C ASP A 76 14.28 2.07 -16.87
N GLN A 77 15.44 2.59 -16.45
CA GLN A 77 16.74 2.24 -17.07
C GLN A 77 17.05 0.75 -16.93
N GLU A 78 16.81 0.17 -15.76
CA GLU A 78 16.93 -1.27 -15.52
C GLU A 78 15.98 -2.05 -16.45
N ALA A 79 14.71 -1.68 -16.50
CA ALA A 79 13.71 -2.32 -17.37
C ALA A 79 14.17 -2.32 -18.84
N ARG A 80 14.61 -1.16 -19.34
CA ARG A 80 15.08 -1.00 -20.72
C ARG A 80 16.35 -1.80 -20.98
N SER A 81 17.27 -1.88 -20.02
CA SER A 81 18.47 -2.70 -20.15
C SER A 81 18.16 -4.19 -20.31
N LEU A 82 17.02 -4.64 -19.76
CA LEU A 82 16.48 -5.99 -19.89
C LEU A 82 15.55 -6.17 -21.11
N GLY A 83 15.31 -5.11 -21.89
CA GLY A 83 14.40 -5.13 -23.06
C GLY A 83 12.91 -5.00 -22.70
N TYR A 84 12.58 -4.55 -21.49
CA TYR A 84 11.21 -4.37 -21.02
C TYR A 84 10.83 -2.89 -20.87
N ALA A 85 9.53 -2.63 -20.84
CA ALA A 85 8.99 -1.34 -20.41
C ALA A 85 8.88 -1.26 -18.88
N LEU A 86 8.84 -0.05 -18.31
CA LEU A 86 8.69 0.19 -16.87
C LEU A 86 7.53 -0.60 -16.24
N ASP A 87 6.40 -0.71 -16.95
CA ASP A 87 5.22 -1.46 -16.48
C ASP A 87 5.52 -2.91 -16.13
N TYR A 88 6.50 -3.52 -16.79
CA TYR A 88 6.91 -4.88 -16.47
C TYR A 88 7.54 -4.99 -15.08
N MET A 89 8.14 -3.91 -14.56
CA MET A 89 8.79 -3.90 -13.25
C MET A 89 7.79 -3.74 -12.10
N LYS A 90 6.51 -3.43 -12.38
CA LYS A 90 5.47 -3.30 -11.36
C LYS A 90 5.27 -4.60 -10.61
N GLN A 91 5.11 -4.49 -9.31
CA GLN A 91 4.85 -5.61 -8.43
C GLN A 91 3.61 -5.36 -7.58
N GLU A 92 2.81 -6.40 -7.40
CA GLU A 92 1.66 -6.38 -6.51
C GLU A 92 1.98 -7.08 -5.19
N LEU A 93 1.48 -6.51 -4.09
CA LEU A 93 1.62 -7.07 -2.76
C LEU A 93 0.39 -7.89 -2.36
N TYR A 94 0.66 -9.14 -1.97
CA TYR A 94 -0.29 -10.10 -1.43
C TYR A 94 0.06 -10.45 0.02
N GLN A 95 -0.92 -10.94 0.78
CA GLN A 95 -0.73 -11.40 2.17
C GLN A 95 0.02 -10.36 3.02
N VAL A 96 -0.42 -9.10 2.92
CA VAL A 96 0.22 -8.00 3.64
C VAL A 96 -0.17 -8.09 5.11
N GLU A 97 0.83 -8.24 5.98
CA GLU A 97 0.70 -8.26 7.43
C GLU A 97 1.53 -7.11 8.02
N THR A 98 0.94 -6.40 8.97
CA THR A 98 1.60 -5.33 9.73
C THR A 98 1.69 -5.68 11.21
N ARG A 99 2.78 -5.26 11.85
CA ARG A 99 2.89 -5.21 13.30
C ARG A 99 3.42 -3.85 13.71
N VAL A 100 2.65 -3.12 14.50
CA VAL A 100 3.04 -1.82 15.03
C VAL A 100 3.81 -1.99 16.33
N SER A 101 4.94 -1.31 16.42
CA SER A 101 5.61 -0.98 17.67
C SER A 101 5.53 0.54 17.83
N LEU A 102 4.73 1.01 18.79
CA LEU A 102 4.64 2.42 19.14
C LEU A 102 5.88 2.80 19.95
N LYS A 103 6.65 3.78 19.45
CA LYS A 103 7.79 4.34 20.18
C LYS A 103 7.37 5.55 21.01
N GLU A 104 6.58 6.44 20.42
CA GLU A 104 6.08 7.68 21.01
C GLU A 104 4.64 7.97 20.51
N ALA A 105 3.98 9.02 21.01
CA ALA A 105 2.61 9.36 20.61
C ALA A 105 2.49 9.71 19.11
N ASP A 106 3.56 10.27 18.54
CA ASP A 106 3.68 10.75 17.17
C ASP A 106 4.71 9.95 16.35
N LYS A 107 5.29 8.89 16.92
CA LYS A 107 6.27 8.02 16.23
C LYS A 107 5.90 6.56 16.38
N ALA A 108 5.85 5.87 15.25
CA ALA A 108 5.56 4.45 15.18
C ALA A 108 6.58 3.74 14.30
N GLN A 109 6.82 2.48 14.59
CA GLN A 109 7.60 1.60 13.73
C GLN A 109 6.69 0.45 13.30
N VAL A 110 6.54 0.25 12.00
CA VAL A 110 5.69 -0.79 11.43
C VAL A 110 6.55 -1.84 10.77
N ARG A 111 6.54 -3.05 11.31
CA ARG A 111 7.08 -4.22 10.62
C ARG A 111 6.06 -4.67 9.59
N LEU A 112 6.41 -4.61 8.31
CA LEU A 112 5.59 -5.05 7.20
C LEU A 112 6.16 -6.35 6.66
N THR A 113 5.30 -7.37 6.57
CA THR A 113 5.59 -8.62 5.88
C THR A 113 4.61 -8.78 4.74
N ALA A 114 5.07 -9.11 3.54
CA ALA A 114 4.19 -9.38 2.41
C ALA A 114 4.84 -10.36 1.42
N THR A 115 4.02 -10.86 0.51
CA THR A 115 4.44 -11.60 -0.68
C THR A 115 4.30 -10.68 -1.89
N ARG A 116 5.39 -10.37 -2.58
CA ARG A 116 5.36 -9.59 -3.82
C ARG A 116 5.45 -10.49 -5.05
N LYS A 117 4.68 -10.17 -6.09
CA LYS A 117 4.70 -10.84 -7.40
C LYS A 117 4.67 -9.80 -8.51
N ARG A 118 5.14 -10.14 -9.71
CA ARG A 118 5.03 -9.27 -10.88
C ARG A 118 3.56 -8.99 -11.21
N ALA A 119 3.23 -7.73 -11.48
CA ALA A 119 1.89 -7.33 -11.90
C ALA A 119 1.70 -7.68 -13.39
N ILE A 120 1.17 -8.86 -13.66
CA ILE A 120 0.90 -9.35 -15.02
C ILE A 120 -0.61 -9.40 -15.22
N ASN A 121 -1.08 -9.05 -16.42
CA ASN A 121 -2.49 -9.13 -16.73
C ASN A 121 -2.99 -10.58 -16.52
N PRO A 122 -4.07 -10.77 -15.72
CA PRO A 122 -4.54 -12.09 -15.30
C PRO A 122 -4.89 -13.02 -16.47
N VAL A 123 -5.27 -12.48 -17.64
CA VAL A 123 -5.51 -13.27 -18.86
C VAL A 123 -4.26 -14.06 -19.29
N PHE A 124 -3.07 -13.53 -19.00
CA PHE A 124 -1.79 -14.19 -19.30
C PHE A 124 -1.20 -14.90 -18.07
N GLY A 125 -1.91 -14.99 -16.95
CA GLY A 125 -1.40 -15.56 -15.71
C GLY A 125 -0.92 -17.01 -15.86
N ALA A 126 -1.68 -17.84 -16.58
CA ALA A 126 -1.32 -19.23 -16.84
C ALA A 126 -0.03 -19.36 -17.66
N VAL A 127 0.15 -18.50 -18.68
CA VAL A 127 1.39 -18.47 -19.48
C VAL A 127 2.55 -18.00 -18.61
N ALA A 128 2.33 -16.94 -17.83
CA ALA A 128 3.35 -16.37 -16.97
C ALA A 128 3.83 -17.35 -15.89
N GLU A 129 2.96 -18.20 -15.36
CA GLU A 129 3.30 -19.26 -14.40
C GLU A 129 4.17 -20.36 -15.03
N VAL A 130 3.85 -20.80 -16.24
CA VAL A 130 4.66 -21.80 -16.99
C VAL A 130 6.09 -21.30 -17.21
N PHE A 131 6.28 -20.01 -17.45
CA PHE A 131 7.59 -19.39 -17.65
C PHE A 131 8.20 -18.80 -16.37
N ALA A 132 7.63 -19.09 -15.19
CA ALA A 132 8.07 -18.57 -13.89
C ALA A 132 8.18 -17.03 -13.81
N LEU A 133 7.43 -16.29 -14.65
CA LEU A 133 7.45 -14.83 -14.72
C LEU A 133 6.73 -14.16 -13.53
N THR A 134 6.02 -14.94 -12.72
CA THR A 134 5.23 -14.49 -11.55
C THR A 134 5.81 -14.97 -10.21
N GLN A 135 7.09 -15.37 -10.18
CA GLN A 135 7.71 -15.93 -8.97
C GLN A 135 7.49 -15.03 -7.75
N ALA A 136 6.96 -15.64 -6.69
CA ALA A 136 6.62 -14.97 -5.45
C ALA A 136 7.88 -14.73 -4.61
N HIS A 137 8.05 -13.50 -4.13
CA HIS A 137 9.16 -13.15 -3.25
C HIS A 137 8.61 -12.61 -1.95
N ARG A 138 9.16 -13.06 -0.82
CA ARG A 138 8.81 -12.51 0.49
C ARG A 138 9.52 -11.18 0.68
N VAL A 139 8.79 -10.17 1.14
CA VAL A 139 9.35 -8.91 1.62
C VAL A 139 9.08 -8.82 3.11
N GLU A 140 10.11 -8.50 3.86
CA GLU A 140 10.03 -8.23 5.29
C GLU A 140 10.86 -6.98 5.56
N THR A 141 10.20 -5.92 6.01
CA THR A 141 10.84 -4.63 6.24
C THR A 141 10.28 -3.95 7.48
N THR A 142 11.03 -3.01 8.02
CA THR A 142 10.60 -2.17 9.12
C THR A 142 10.57 -0.72 8.64
N ILE A 143 9.41 -0.10 8.73
CA ILE A 143 9.14 1.25 8.23
C ILE A 143 8.97 2.15 9.45
N ASP A 144 9.77 3.20 9.54
CA ASP A 144 9.62 4.22 10.57
C ASP A 144 8.63 5.30 10.08
N LEU A 145 7.65 5.61 10.93
CA LEU A 145 6.62 6.58 10.65
C LEU A 145 6.57 7.69 11.72
N VAL A 146 6.33 8.90 11.25
CA VAL A 146 6.10 10.09 12.08
C VAL A 146 4.77 10.71 11.70
N ARG A 147 4.05 11.24 12.68
CA ARG A 147 2.79 11.95 12.45
C ARG A 147 3.06 13.41 12.11
N GLU A 148 2.79 13.80 10.87
CA GLU A 148 2.92 15.17 10.36
C GLU A 148 1.58 15.63 9.76
N ASP A 149 1.14 16.86 10.09
CA ASP A 149 -0.13 17.44 9.60
C ASP A 149 -1.33 16.48 9.75
N ASP A 150 -1.49 15.88 10.95
CA ASP A 150 -2.49 14.87 11.29
C ASP A 150 -2.43 13.55 10.52
N ARG A 151 -1.44 13.36 9.63
CA ARG A 151 -1.24 12.16 8.81
C ARG A 151 0.02 11.39 9.21
N TRP A 152 -0.01 10.07 9.05
CA TRP A 152 1.18 9.25 9.25
C TRP A 152 2.02 9.25 7.96
N LYS A 153 3.29 9.62 8.11
CA LYS A 153 4.27 9.74 7.03
C LYS A 153 5.45 8.81 7.27
N VAL A 154 5.99 8.25 6.20
CA VAL A 154 7.16 7.38 6.18
C VAL A 154 8.42 8.24 6.12
N CYS A 155 9.28 8.05 7.12
CA CYS A 155 10.53 8.80 7.29
C CYS A 155 11.74 7.88 7.08
N GLY A 156 12.92 8.48 6.90
CA GLY A 156 14.19 7.75 6.78
C GLY A 156 14.43 7.21 5.37
N HIS A 157 14.94 5.98 5.29
CA HIS A 157 15.37 5.35 4.04
C HIS A 157 14.50 4.12 3.74
N PRO A 158 13.26 4.31 3.26
CA PRO A 158 12.37 3.19 3.00
C PRO A 158 12.79 2.43 1.73
N PHE A 159 12.97 1.12 1.85
CA PHE A 159 13.36 0.24 0.75
C PHE A 159 14.61 0.76 0.01
N ALA A 160 14.60 0.77 -1.33
CA ALA A 160 15.69 1.26 -2.18
C ALA A 160 15.46 2.68 -2.71
N LEU A 161 14.46 3.41 -2.17
CA LEU A 161 14.09 4.74 -2.66
C LEU A 161 15.28 5.73 -2.63
N THR A 162 16.12 5.59 -1.62
CA THR A 162 17.26 6.46 -1.31
C THR A 162 18.61 5.78 -1.52
N GLU A 163 18.63 4.55 -2.05
CA GLU A 163 19.86 3.87 -2.45
C GLU A 163 20.37 4.48 -3.76
N SER A 164 21.61 5.00 -3.71
CA SER A 164 22.35 5.63 -4.80
C SER A 164 23.22 4.66 -5.56
#